data_AF-A0A1B6JR07-F1
#
_entry.id   AF-A0A1B6JR07-F1
#
_cell.length_a   1.000
_cell.length_b   1.000
_cell.length_c   1.000
_cell.angle_alpha   90.00
_cell.angle_beta   90.00
_cell.angle_gamma   90.00
#
_symmetry.space_group_name_H-M   'P 1'
#
loop_
_entity.id
_entity.type
_entity.pdbx_description
1 polymer ?
#
loop_
_entity_poly.entity_id
_entity_poly.type
_entity_poly.pdbx_seq_one_letter_code
_entity_poly.pdbx_strand_id
1 'polypeptide(L)'
;KNNPQKKNSFSYFLHINNEKIRVCKQFFLQTILVSQKTIYNVHNNKDKSSEVPKSDERGKKTKDRTQKADKDILRKHIESFAKVESHYCRAKTAKEYLSPDLNISRMFDMYLEHCKELKVKPLSISMYRSIFNNEYNLDFLLPKSDRCDLCEEYSMSLKENRMTEELAAKYDDHMFNKTFMRNERKKDRESNEVVVCFDLQNVIALPRANVSCFFYKRKLNVYNLTAHCSKDKKGYCAFWHEALCGRSGNDIASAVVKIMEKISSAFPDVKDYILWSDSCVPQNRNSVISYAISLFMAKNKHIERVTMKYSTPGHSCIQEVDNVHSNIEKALKVTEVWSPVSLLRVIIASNKKSPYSVIQMLTNDFFDFQAQSKNLAYQDCPYTKVCQLQFCQSNLLSVKFKTSHDPLEPWNCINLVKKNKSNRSTGRATTTLPRILWGANVVRDRKKLPSDKIKDIKSMMKWMPTVDVDYLNTVLN
;
A
#
# COMPACT_ATOMS: atom_id res chain seq x y z
N LYS A 1 -44.20 -26.62 -7.06
CA LYS A 1 -43.72 -25.44 -7.83
C LYS A 1 -44.93 -24.63 -8.27
N ASN A 2 -45.41 -23.69 -7.44
CA ASN A 2 -46.50 -22.80 -7.82
C ASN A 2 -45.93 -21.66 -8.68
N ASN A 3 -46.26 -21.69 -9.96
CA ASN A 3 -45.91 -20.64 -10.91
C ASN A 3 -46.73 -19.39 -10.56
N PRO A 4 -46.15 -18.17 -10.46
CA PRO A 4 -46.92 -16.99 -10.12
C PRO A 4 -48.00 -16.76 -11.20
N GLN A 5 -49.26 -16.69 -10.77
CA GLN A 5 -50.43 -16.47 -11.62
C GLN A 5 -50.20 -15.35 -12.63
N LYS A 6 -50.32 -15.65 -13.93
CA LYS A 6 -50.57 -14.63 -14.96
C LYS A 6 -51.91 -13.97 -14.62
N LYS A 7 -51.89 -12.74 -14.09
CA LYS A 7 -53.13 -12.02 -13.73
C LYS A 7 -54.02 -11.73 -14.95
N ASN A 8 -53.43 -11.48 -16.13
CA ASN A 8 -54.16 -11.17 -17.36
C ASN A 8 -53.64 -12.01 -18.54
N SER A 9 -54.55 -12.44 -19.43
CA SER A 9 -54.23 -13.05 -20.73
C SER A 9 -54.58 -12.07 -21.86
N PHE A 10 -53.67 -11.89 -22.82
CA PHE A 10 -53.85 -10.95 -23.93
C PHE A 10 -54.12 -11.71 -25.23
N SER A 11 -55.18 -11.31 -25.93
CA SER A 11 -55.46 -11.72 -27.31
C SER A 11 -55.21 -10.54 -28.24
N TYR A 12 -54.46 -10.78 -29.32
CA TYR A 12 -54.01 -9.73 -30.24
C TYR A 12 -54.84 -9.77 -31.53
N PHE A 13 -55.22 -8.61 -32.04
CA PHE A 13 -56.06 -8.46 -33.24
C PHE A 13 -55.58 -7.28 -34.08
N LEU A 14 -55.62 -7.43 -35.41
CA LEU A 14 -55.41 -6.35 -36.37
C LEU A 14 -56.65 -6.21 -37.25
N HIS A 15 -56.94 -4.99 -37.72
CA HIS A 15 -58.08 -4.75 -38.59
C HIS A 15 -57.65 -4.71 -40.05
N ILE A 16 -58.33 -5.49 -40.90
CA ILE A 16 -58.19 -5.46 -42.36
C ILE A 16 -59.60 -5.30 -42.92
N ASN A 17 -59.85 -4.29 -43.77
CA ASN A 17 -61.17 -4.01 -44.34
C ASN A 17 -62.30 -3.92 -43.29
N ASN A 18 -62.04 -3.27 -42.15
CA ASN A 18 -62.92 -3.20 -40.97
C ASN A 18 -63.25 -4.54 -40.28
N GLU A 19 -62.66 -5.66 -40.70
CA GLU A 19 -62.77 -6.92 -40.00
C GLU A 19 -61.63 -7.13 -39.00
N LYS A 20 -62.00 -7.57 -37.79
CA LYS A 20 -61.07 -7.79 -36.68
C LYS A 20 -60.48 -9.20 -36.75
N ILE A 21 -59.26 -9.32 -37.25
CA ILE A 21 -58.57 -10.60 -37.45
C ILE A 21 -57.68 -10.90 -36.26
N ARG A 22 -57.83 -12.10 -35.69
CA ARG A 22 -56.97 -12.57 -34.59
C ARG A 22 -55.60 -12.95 -35.13
N VAL A 23 -54.54 -12.42 -34.50
CA VAL A 23 -53.15 -12.69 -34.89
C VAL A 23 -52.33 -13.20 -33.71
N CYS A 24 -51.18 -13.81 -34.00
CA CYS A 24 -50.24 -14.19 -32.96
C CYS A 24 -49.54 -12.96 -32.38
N LYS A 25 -49.07 -13.08 -31.14
CA LYS A 25 -48.34 -12.02 -30.43
C LYS A 25 -47.14 -11.50 -31.24
N GLN A 26 -46.34 -12.40 -31.80
CA GLN A 26 -45.11 -12.03 -32.50
C GLN A 26 -45.42 -11.16 -33.73
N PHE A 27 -46.43 -11.57 -34.51
CA PHE A 27 -46.91 -10.83 -35.66
C PHE A 27 -47.38 -9.44 -35.26
N PHE A 28 -48.25 -9.34 -34.24
CA PHE A 28 -48.76 -8.05 -33.76
C PHE A 28 -47.65 -7.08 -33.38
N LEU A 29 -46.66 -7.52 -32.58
CA LEU A 29 -45.56 -6.67 -32.10
C LEU A 29 -44.65 -6.19 -33.24
N GLN A 30 -44.37 -7.05 -34.21
CA GLN A 30 -43.53 -6.71 -35.36
C GLN A 30 -44.27 -5.79 -36.34
N THR A 31 -45.55 -6.04 -36.61
CA THR A 31 -46.33 -5.24 -37.55
C THR A 31 -46.51 -3.78 -37.08
N ILE A 32 -46.78 -3.56 -35.79
CA ILE A 32 -46.96 -2.20 -35.24
C ILE A 32 -45.70 -1.62 -34.59
N LEU A 33 -44.58 -2.34 -34.68
CA LEU A 33 -43.26 -1.95 -34.15
C LEU A 33 -43.29 -1.51 -32.68
N VAL A 34 -44.05 -2.21 -31.85
CA VAL A 34 -44.16 -1.92 -30.40
C VAL A 34 -43.56 -3.04 -29.57
N SER A 35 -42.89 -2.69 -28.49
CA SER A 35 -42.40 -3.69 -27.53
C SER A 35 -43.55 -4.25 -26.68
N GLN A 36 -43.44 -5.52 -26.31
CA GLN A 36 -44.38 -6.15 -25.37
C GLN A 36 -44.47 -5.37 -24.04
N LYS A 37 -43.34 -4.84 -23.55
CA LYS A 37 -43.27 -4.07 -22.30
C LYS A 37 -44.12 -2.80 -22.37
N THR A 38 -44.13 -2.13 -23.51
CA THR A 38 -44.96 -0.94 -23.73
C THR A 38 -46.45 -1.27 -23.62
N ILE A 39 -46.91 -2.36 -24.26
CA ILE A 39 -48.32 -2.80 -24.18
C ILE A 39 -48.73 -3.07 -22.73
N TYR A 40 -47.89 -3.78 -21.97
CA TYR A 40 -48.19 -4.08 -20.57
C TYR A 40 -48.19 -2.83 -19.70
N ASN A 41 -47.24 -1.92 -19.89
CA ASN A 41 -47.20 -0.68 -19.15
C ASN A 41 -48.43 0.19 -19.42
N VAL A 42 -48.88 0.27 -20.68
CA VAL A 42 -50.10 1.00 -21.02
C VAL A 42 -51.32 0.32 -20.41
N HIS A 43 -51.47 -0.99 -20.59
CA HIS A 43 -52.62 -1.72 -20.05
C HIS A 43 -52.71 -1.69 -18.52
N ASN A 44 -51.57 -1.74 -17.82
CA ASN A 44 -51.55 -1.71 -16.35
C ASN A 44 -51.77 -0.30 -15.79
N ASN A 45 -51.42 0.73 -16.56
CA ASN A 45 -51.52 2.13 -16.13
C ASN A 45 -52.65 2.90 -16.82
N LYS A 46 -53.50 2.23 -17.62
CA LYS A 46 -54.70 2.85 -18.20
C LYS A 46 -55.66 3.26 -17.09
N ASP A 47 -56.41 4.31 -17.34
CA ASP A 47 -57.49 4.71 -16.47
C ASP A 47 -58.60 3.64 -16.51
N LYS A 48 -59.15 3.29 -15.33
CA LYS A 48 -60.07 2.15 -15.19
C LYS A 48 -61.47 2.45 -15.73
N SER A 49 -61.89 3.71 -15.82
CA SER A 49 -63.23 4.09 -16.27
C SER A 49 -63.26 4.44 -17.76
N SER A 50 -62.20 5.05 -18.29
CA SER A 50 -62.12 5.45 -19.71
C SER A 50 -61.38 4.46 -20.60
N GLU A 51 -60.64 3.51 -20.03
CA GLU A 51 -59.75 2.57 -20.73
C GLU A 51 -58.61 3.21 -21.56
N VAL A 52 -58.41 4.53 -21.43
CA VAL A 52 -57.38 5.29 -22.13
C VAL A 52 -56.10 5.35 -21.28
N PRO A 53 -54.89 5.40 -21.88
CA PRO A 53 -53.65 5.57 -21.12
C PRO A 53 -53.67 6.87 -20.32
N LYS A 54 -53.15 6.85 -19.08
CA LYS A 54 -52.94 8.08 -18.30
C LYS A 54 -52.05 9.08 -19.03
N SER A 55 -52.26 10.36 -18.78
CA SER A 55 -51.46 11.45 -19.36
C SER A 55 -49.99 11.37 -18.94
N ASP A 56 -49.10 11.93 -19.76
CA ASP A 56 -47.65 11.90 -19.49
C ASP A 56 -47.30 12.76 -18.26
N GLU A 57 -46.66 12.12 -17.28
CA GLU A 57 -46.19 12.74 -16.04
C GLU A 57 -44.66 12.96 -16.00
N ARG A 58 -43.95 12.67 -17.10
CA ARG A 58 -42.51 12.96 -17.18
C ARG A 58 -42.25 14.45 -16.94
N GLY A 59 -41.31 14.74 -16.04
CA GLY A 59 -40.93 16.11 -15.68
C GLY A 59 -41.82 16.81 -14.64
N LYS A 60 -42.95 16.22 -14.21
CA LYS A 60 -43.90 16.84 -13.26
C LYS A 60 -43.60 16.57 -11.78
N LYS A 61 -42.46 15.96 -11.44
CA LYS A 61 -42.04 15.83 -10.03
C LYS A 61 -41.55 17.19 -9.51
N THR A 62 -42.32 17.81 -8.63
CA THR A 62 -41.80 18.84 -7.73
C THR A 62 -40.63 18.26 -6.97
N LYS A 63 -39.45 18.90 -7.06
CA LYS A 63 -38.33 18.56 -6.17
C LYS A 63 -38.81 18.89 -4.77
N ASP A 64 -38.99 17.88 -3.92
CA ASP A 64 -39.13 18.09 -2.47
C ASP A 64 -37.95 18.95 -2.02
N ARG A 65 -38.20 20.25 -1.80
CA ARG A 65 -37.24 21.13 -1.17
C ARG A 65 -37.12 20.62 0.25
N THR A 66 -36.03 19.90 0.54
CA THR A 66 -35.64 19.53 1.90
C THR A 66 -35.87 20.73 2.81
N GLN A 67 -36.67 20.56 3.87
CA GLN A 67 -37.08 21.67 4.70
C GLN A 67 -35.85 22.29 5.37
N LYS A 68 -35.87 23.62 5.54
CA LYS A 68 -34.75 24.37 6.12
C LYS A 68 -34.41 23.86 7.53
N ALA A 69 -35.44 23.46 8.29
CA ALA A 69 -35.32 22.89 9.63
C ALA A 69 -34.49 21.59 9.67
N ASP A 70 -34.65 20.70 8.69
CA ASP A 70 -33.90 19.43 8.64
C ASP A 70 -32.40 19.66 8.43
N LYS A 71 -32.05 20.71 7.66
CA LYS A 71 -30.67 21.12 7.46
C LYS A 71 -30.06 21.73 8.73
N ASP A 72 -30.86 22.44 9.52
CA ASP A 72 -30.38 23.07 10.75
C ASP A 72 -30.03 22.02 11.83
N ILE A 73 -30.76 20.90 11.89
CA ILE A 73 -30.39 19.76 12.77
C ILE A 73 -29.03 19.19 12.36
N LEU A 74 -28.79 19.06 11.05
CA LEU A 74 -27.51 18.58 10.52
C LEU A 74 -26.36 19.54 10.81
N ARG A 75 -26.58 20.85 10.66
CA ARG A 75 -25.60 21.89 11.02
C ARG A 75 -25.21 21.83 12.50
N LYS A 76 -26.21 21.76 13.39
CA LYS A 76 -25.99 21.62 14.83
C LYS A 76 -25.15 20.39 15.17
N HIS A 77 -25.39 19.27 14.47
CA HIS A 77 -24.58 18.06 14.63
C HIS A 77 -23.14 18.25 14.16
N ILE A 78 -22.89 18.95 13.05
CA ILE A 78 -21.51 19.28 12.62
C ILE A 78 -20.81 20.19 13.64
N GLU A 79 -21.54 21.16 14.19
CA GLU A 79 -21.03 22.14 15.16
C GLU A 79 -20.80 21.54 16.55
N SER A 80 -21.43 20.42 16.90
CA SER A 80 -21.22 19.76 18.19
C SER A 80 -19.84 19.10 18.32
N PHE A 81 -19.10 18.92 17.23
CA PHE A 81 -17.76 18.34 17.28
C PHE A 81 -16.74 19.39 17.71
N ALA A 82 -15.95 19.06 18.73
CA ALA A 82 -14.85 19.91 19.19
C ALA A 82 -13.82 20.12 18.08
N LYS A 83 -13.51 21.39 17.81
CA LYS A 83 -12.46 21.79 16.87
C LYS A 83 -11.11 21.73 17.58
N VAL A 84 -10.13 21.14 16.91
CA VAL A 84 -8.77 21.02 17.41
C VAL A 84 -7.96 22.21 16.93
N GLU A 85 -7.27 22.89 17.85
CA GLU A 85 -6.34 23.96 17.46
C GLU A 85 -5.13 23.37 16.72
N SER A 86 -4.96 23.74 15.45
CA SER A 86 -3.71 23.48 14.75
C SER A 86 -2.67 24.52 15.20
N HIS A 87 -1.96 24.23 16.29
CA HIS A 87 -0.87 25.09 16.83
C HIS A 87 0.25 25.43 15.83
N TYR A 88 0.25 24.83 14.62
CA TYR A 88 1.28 24.99 13.59
C TYR A 88 0.80 25.59 12.26
N CYS A 89 -0.51 25.83 12.05
CA CYS A 89 -1.04 26.33 10.77
C CYS A 89 -1.64 27.74 10.82
N ARG A 90 -1.46 28.48 11.92
CA ARG A 90 -1.97 29.86 12.04
C ARG A 90 -1.33 30.86 11.07
N ALA A 91 -0.17 30.53 10.48
CA ALA A 91 0.54 31.45 9.59
C ALA A 91 0.07 31.45 8.12
N LYS A 92 -0.74 30.48 7.66
CA LYS A 92 -1.07 30.36 6.21
C LYS A 92 -2.53 30.11 5.83
N THR A 93 -3.42 29.67 6.73
CA THR A 93 -4.86 29.45 6.39
C THR A 93 -5.79 29.59 7.61
N ALA A 94 -6.97 30.18 7.44
CA ALA A 94 -8.04 30.23 8.46
C ALA A 94 -8.87 28.93 8.56
N LYS A 95 -8.27 27.77 8.24
CA LYS A 95 -8.94 26.46 8.20
C LYS A 95 -8.94 25.82 9.58
N GLU A 96 -10.10 25.34 10.03
CA GLU A 96 -10.28 24.68 11.32
C GLU A 96 -10.23 23.14 11.14
N TYR A 97 -9.78 22.41 12.16
CA TYR A 97 -9.57 20.96 12.05
C TYR A 97 -10.38 20.19 13.08
N LEU A 98 -10.91 19.03 12.68
CA LEU A 98 -11.56 18.04 13.54
C LEU A 98 -10.58 16.92 13.90
N SER A 99 -10.90 16.14 14.93
CA SER A 99 -10.05 15.02 15.39
C SER A 99 -9.65 14.05 14.25
N PRO A 100 -8.42 13.51 14.26
CA PRO A 100 -7.95 12.52 13.28
C PRO A 100 -8.75 11.20 13.31
N ASP A 101 -9.46 10.93 14.39
CA ASP A 101 -10.32 9.75 14.54
C ASP A 101 -11.69 9.91 13.87
N LEU A 102 -12.03 11.13 13.43
CA LEU A 102 -13.27 11.44 12.73
C LEU A 102 -13.06 11.39 11.22
N ASN A 103 -14.14 11.07 10.50
CA ASN A 103 -14.26 11.27 9.06
C ASN A 103 -15.74 11.45 8.73
N ILE A 104 -16.07 11.93 7.53
CA ILE A 104 -17.46 12.23 7.16
C ILE A 104 -18.40 11.01 7.34
N SER A 105 -17.92 9.79 7.03
CA SER A 105 -18.73 8.59 7.19
C SER A 105 -19.02 8.31 8.67
N ARG A 106 -18.02 8.38 9.55
CA ARG A 106 -18.19 8.21 11.00
C ARG A 106 -19.07 9.29 11.62
N MET A 107 -18.87 10.55 11.23
CA MET A 107 -19.73 11.64 11.70
C MET A 107 -21.17 11.48 11.23
N PHE A 108 -21.38 10.94 10.03
CA PHE A 108 -22.70 10.61 9.51
C PHE A 108 -23.34 9.44 10.28
N ASP A 109 -22.58 8.41 10.63
CA ASP A 109 -23.09 7.31 11.46
C ASP A 109 -23.55 7.85 12.84
N MET A 110 -22.78 8.76 13.45
CA MET A 110 -23.15 9.45 14.68
C MET A 110 -24.40 10.35 14.49
N TYR A 111 -24.54 10.99 13.34
CA TYR A 111 -25.73 11.78 12.99
C TYR A 111 -26.98 10.90 12.88
N LEU A 112 -26.85 9.69 12.33
CA LEU A 112 -27.97 8.75 12.26
C LEU A 112 -28.45 8.35 13.66
N GLU A 113 -27.54 8.10 14.60
CA GLU A 113 -27.89 7.83 16.00
C GLU A 113 -28.53 9.05 16.66
N HIS A 114 -27.97 10.25 16.46
CA HIS A 114 -28.54 11.50 16.99
C HIS A 114 -29.97 11.78 16.45
N CYS A 115 -30.22 11.50 15.17
CA CYS A 115 -31.56 11.60 14.59
C CYS A 115 -32.54 10.57 15.17
N LYS A 116 -32.08 9.36 15.52
CA LYS A 116 -32.92 8.35 16.19
C LYS A 116 -33.32 8.82 17.58
N GLU A 117 -32.40 9.39 18.35
CA GLU A 117 -32.66 9.96 19.68
C GLU A 117 -33.70 11.09 19.63
N LEU A 118 -33.56 12.00 18.65
CA LEU A 118 -34.48 13.11 18.42
C LEU A 118 -35.78 12.72 17.71
N LYS A 119 -35.94 11.44 17.32
CA LYS A 119 -37.08 10.91 16.55
C LYS A 119 -37.36 11.68 15.25
N VAL A 120 -36.31 12.14 14.57
CA VAL A 120 -36.40 12.85 13.30
C VAL A 120 -35.86 12.01 12.15
N LYS A 121 -36.34 12.26 10.93
CA LYS A 121 -35.88 11.54 9.74
C LYS A 121 -34.51 12.09 9.30
N PRO A 122 -33.46 11.26 9.19
CA PRO A 122 -32.15 11.72 8.79
C PRO A 122 -32.10 12.09 7.29
N LEU A 123 -31.29 13.10 6.98
CA LEU A 123 -30.93 13.43 5.60
C LEU A 123 -29.91 12.44 5.02
N SER A 124 -29.74 12.45 3.69
CA SER A 124 -28.82 11.53 3.02
C SER A 124 -27.34 11.90 3.26
N ILE A 125 -26.46 10.90 3.22
CA ILE A 125 -25.00 11.10 3.33
C ILE A 125 -24.45 12.07 2.26
N SER A 126 -25.07 12.10 1.07
CA SER A 126 -24.72 13.05 0.01
C SER A 126 -25.03 14.49 0.41
N MET A 127 -26.17 14.73 1.06
CA MET A 127 -26.53 16.05 1.59
C MET A 127 -25.59 16.45 2.74
N TYR A 128 -25.29 15.51 3.63
CA TYR A 128 -24.34 15.71 4.72
C TYR A 128 -22.96 16.14 4.20
N ARG A 129 -22.42 15.42 3.21
CA ARG A 129 -21.16 15.78 2.53
C ARG A 129 -21.22 17.15 1.86
N SER A 130 -22.33 17.46 1.20
CA SER A 130 -22.50 18.76 0.54
C SER A 130 -22.49 19.91 1.55
N ILE A 131 -23.17 19.78 2.69
CA ILE A 131 -23.20 20.81 3.73
C ILE A 131 -21.81 20.93 4.37
N PHE A 132 -21.19 19.81 4.75
CA PHE A 132 -19.85 19.81 5.34
C PHE A 132 -18.80 20.49 4.45
N ASN A 133 -18.77 20.17 3.14
CA ASN A 133 -17.73 20.67 2.23
C ASN A 133 -17.96 22.11 1.76
N ASN A 134 -19.22 22.56 1.64
CA ASN A 134 -19.55 23.85 1.04
C ASN A 134 -19.90 24.93 2.06
N GLU A 135 -20.38 24.56 3.26
CA GLU A 135 -20.79 25.52 4.29
C GLU A 135 -19.75 25.68 5.41
N TYR A 136 -18.81 24.73 5.58
CA TYR A 136 -17.79 24.77 6.61
C TYR A 136 -16.37 24.75 6.01
N ASN A 137 -15.47 25.59 6.55
CA ASN A 137 -14.03 25.51 6.27
C ASN A 137 -13.33 24.56 7.25
N LEU A 138 -13.88 23.33 7.37
CA LEU A 138 -13.39 22.28 8.26
C LEU A 138 -12.65 21.20 7.47
N ASP A 139 -11.62 20.62 8.08
CA ASP A 139 -10.95 19.42 7.57
C ASP A 139 -10.61 18.47 8.72
N PHE A 140 -10.21 17.25 8.42
CA PHE A 140 -9.75 16.32 9.46
C PHE A 140 -8.27 16.52 9.70
N LEU A 141 -7.86 16.58 10.98
CA LEU A 141 -6.45 16.62 11.32
C LEU A 141 -5.80 15.34 10.79
N LEU A 142 -4.80 15.47 9.93
CA LEU A 142 -4.03 14.32 9.49
C LEU A 142 -3.18 13.83 10.67
N PRO A 143 -3.14 12.51 10.96
CA PRO A 143 -2.12 11.96 11.83
C PRO A 143 -0.76 12.47 11.36
N LYS A 144 0.07 12.94 12.30
CA LYS A 144 1.39 13.49 11.96
C LYS A 144 2.16 12.43 11.18
N SER A 145 2.51 12.74 9.92
CA SER A 145 3.54 11.96 9.21
C SER A 145 4.82 11.99 10.05
N ASP A 146 5.64 10.95 9.95
CA ASP A 146 6.96 10.93 10.58
C ASP A 146 7.69 12.25 10.27
N ARG A 147 8.07 12.95 11.33
CA ARG A 147 8.71 14.25 11.24
C ARG A 147 10.19 14.02 10.97
N CYS A 148 10.77 14.86 10.12
CA CYS A 148 12.19 14.78 9.83
C CYS A 148 12.97 15.42 10.99
N ASP A 149 13.85 14.63 11.63
CA ASP A 149 14.65 15.06 12.79
C ASP A 149 15.38 16.39 12.52
N LEU A 150 16.08 16.52 11.39
CA LEU A 150 16.82 17.73 11.04
C LEU A 150 15.88 18.94 10.79
N CYS A 151 14.72 18.72 10.18
CA CYS A 151 13.75 19.80 9.99
C CYS A 151 13.14 20.25 11.33
N GLU A 152 12.87 19.32 12.25
CA GLU A 152 12.37 19.66 13.57
C GLU A 152 13.44 20.35 14.42
N GLU A 153 14.69 19.87 14.37
CA GLU A 153 15.85 20.51 15.02
C GLU A 153 16.02 21.95 14.52
N TYR A 154 16.05 22.16 13.21
CA TYR A 154 16.10 23.50 12.62
C TYR A 154 14.92 24.37 13.05
N SER A 155 13.69 23.83 13.00
CA SER A 155 12.49 24.56 13.41
C SER A 155 12.51 24.96 14.88
N MET A 156 12.95 24.07 15.77
CA MET A 156 13.06 24.36 17.20
C MET A 156 14.19 25.35 17.49
N SER A 157 15.34 25.21 16.84
CA SER A 157 16.46 26.15 16.98
C SER A 157 16.09 27.56 16.49
N LEU A 158 15.27 27.67 15.44
CA LEU A 158 14.74 28.97 15.00
C LEU A 158 13.81 29.60 16.04
N LYS A 159 12.93 28.80 16.65
CA LYS A 159 11.98 29.28 17.66
C LYS A 159 12.65 29.71 18.97
N GLU A 160 13.63 28.95 19.42
CA GLU A 160 14.37 29.20 20.66
C GLU A 160 15.55 30.17 20.46
N ASN A 161 15.71 30.74 19.27
CA ASN A 161 16.82 31.63 18.91
C ASN A 161 18.21 31.00 19.17
N ARG A 162 18.33 29.68 18.95
CA ARG A 162 19.56 28.88 19.09
C ARG A 162 20.14 28.47 17.72
N MET A 163 19.89 29.27 16.70
CA MET A 163 20.32 28.96 15.33
C MET A 163 21.84 29.11 15.19
N THR A 164 22.47 28.17 14.49
CA THR A 164 23.89 28.25 14.10
C THR A 164 24.01 28.23 12.58
N GLU A 165 25.07 28.85 12.05
CA GLU A 165 25.35 28.85 10.60
C GLU A 165 25.53 27.43 10.06
N GLU A 166 26.16 26.54 10.83
CA GLU A 166 26.35 25.13 10.47
C GLU A 166 25.01 24.39 10.33
N LEU A 167 24.07 24.61 11.27
CA LEU A 167 22.74 24.00 11.22
C LEU A 167 21.92 24.55 10.05
N ALA A 168 22.05 25.84 9.74
CA ALA A 168 21.41 26.45 8.58
C ALA A 168 21.93 25.85 7.27
N ALA A 169 23.25 25.73 7.11
CA ALA A 169 23.85 25.11 5.92
C ALA A 169 23.43 23.64 5.76
N LYS A 170 23.41 22.86 6.85
CA LYS A 170 22.93 21.46 6.85
C LYS A 170 21.46 21.38 6.45
N TYR A 171 20.62 22.27 6.96
CA TYR A 171 19.20 22.31 6.63
C TYR A 171 18.97 22.68 5.16
N ASP A 172 19.70 23.67 4.64
CA ASP A 172 19.60 24.08 3.24
C ASP A 172 20.00 22.93 2.30
N ASP A 173 21.15 22.29 2.53
CA ASP A 173 21.59 21.10 1.77
C ASP A 173 20.54 19.96 1.83
N HIS A 174 19.99 19.69 3.01
CA HIS A 174 18.92 18.71 3.18
C HIS A 174 17.66 19.04 2.37
N MET A 175 17.26 20.31 2.34
CA MET A 175 16.10 20.78 1.58
C MET A 175 16.36 20.79 0.06
N PHE A 176 17.58 21.07 -0.38
CA PHE A 176 18.00 20.88 -1.77
C PHE A 176 17.93 19.41 -2.16
N ASN A 177 18.54 18.53 -1.37
CA ASN A 177 18.52 17.08 -1.61
C ASN A 177 17.09 16.52 -1.67
N LYS A 178 16.21 16.96 -0.78
CA LYS A 178 14.77 16.65 -0.81
C LYS A 178 14.11 17.07 -2.12
N THR A 179 14.43 18.27 -2.61
CA THR A 179 13.86 18.81 -3.85
C THR A 179 14.33 18.03 -5.07
N PHE A 180 15.63 17.76 -5.18
CA PHE A 180 16.19 16.93 -6.23
C PHE A 180 15.63 15.50 -6.20
N MET A 181 15.53 14.90 -5.01
CA MET A 181 14.92 13.58 -4.83
C MET A 181 13.48 13.54 -5.34
N ARG A 182 12.67 14.57 -5.04
CA ARG A 182 11.28 14.65 -5.54
C ARG A 182 11.21 14.78 -7.05
N ASN A 183 12.09 15.57 -7.66
CA ASN A 183 12.17 15.73 -9.10
C ASN A 183 12.60 14.42 -9.78
N GLU A 184 13.61 13.75 -9.24
CA GLU A 184 14.08 12.46 -9.73
C GLU A 184 12.99 11.39 -9.61
N ARG A 185 12.28 11.34 -8.47
CA ARG A 185 11.15 10.42 -8.27
C ARG A 185 10.02 10.69 -9.26
N LYS A 186 9.73 11.96 -9.55
CA LYS A 186 8.72 12.35 -10.55
C LYS A 186 9.13 11.89 -11.95
N LYS A 187 10.39 12.13 -12.33
CA LYS A 187 10.96 11.67 -13.60
C LYS A 187 10.84 10.15 -13.76
N ASP A 188 11.19 9.39 -12.73
CA ASP A 188 11.08 7.91 -12.76
C ASP A 188 9.63 7.42 -12.85
N ARG A 189 8.66 8.18 -12.30
CA ARG A 189 7.24 7.82 -12.42
C ARG A 189 6.69 8.06 -13.83
N GLU A 190 7.22 9.05 -14.52
CA GLU A 190 6.82 9.44 -15.88
C GLU A 190 7.62 8.66 -16.95
N SER A 191 8.69 7.95 -16.56
CA SER A 191 9.48 7.13 -17.47
C SER A 191 8.80 5.79 -17.78
N ASN A 192 9.21 5.16 -18.90
CA ASN A 192 8.78 3.82 -19.27
C ASN A 192 9.57 2.71 -18.55
N GLU A 193 10.50 3.06 -17.65
CA GLU A 193 11.30 2.10 -16.91
C GLU A 193 10.48 1.40 -15.82
N VAL A 194 10.89 0.18 -15.45
CA VAL A 194 10.21 -0.55 -14.38
C VAL A 194 10.77 -0.08 -13.04
N VAL A 195 9.89 0.56 -12.28
CA VAL A 195 10.18 1.09 -10.96
C VAL A 195 9.56 0.19 -9.90
N VAL A 196 10.38 -0.28 -8.96
CA VAL A 196 9.97 -1.10 -7.82
C VAL A 196 10.26 -0.34 -6.53
N CYS A 197 9.21 0.15 -5.88
CA CYS A 197 9.34 0.75 -4.55
C CYS A 197 9.19 -0.34 -3.50
N PHE A 198 9.96 -0.32 -2.43
CA PHE A 198 9.80 -1.30 -1.35
C PHE A 198 10.07 -0.71 0.03
N ASP A 199 9.40 -1.27 1.03
CA ASP A 199 9.55 -0.93 2.43
C ASP A 199 9.14 -2.09 3.36
N LEU A 200 9.74 -2.13 4.54
CA LEU A 200 9.42 -3.12 5.57
C LEU A 200 8.31 -2.58 6.47
N GLN A 201 7.16 -3.25 6.46
CA GLN A 201 6.05 -2.88 7.35
C GLN A 201 6.45 -3.05 8.82
N ASN A 202 5.85 -2.24 9.69
CA ASN A 202 5.92 -2.41 11.13
C ASN A 202 5.64 -3.85 11.56
N VAL A 203 6.35 -4.32 12.60
CA VAL A 203 6.27 -5.72 13.07
C VAL A 203 4.84 -6.07 13.47
N ILE A 204 4.32 -7.15 12.90
CA ILE A 204 2.98 -7.65 13.18
C ILE A 204 3.10 -8.72 14.26
N ALA A 205 2.60 -8.43 15.46
CA ALA A 205 2.58 -9.36 16.57
C ALA A 205 1.27 -10.18 16.60
N LEU A 206 1.38 -11.50 16.49
CA LEU A 206 0.25 -12.45 16.47
C LEU A 206 0.27 -13.36 17.70
N PRO A 207 -0.89 -13.73 18.27
CA PRO A 207 -2.24 -13.41 17.82
C PRO A 207 -2.68 -11.97 18.14
N ARG A 208 -3.51 -11.40 17.28
CA ARG A 208 -4.20 -10.12 17.43
C ARG A 208 -5.70 -10.38 17.51
N ALA A 209 -6.22 -10.43 18.73
CA ALA A 209 -7.62 -10.64 19.04
C ALA A 209 -8.02 -9.84 20.28
N ASN A 210 -9.31 -9.59 20.46
CA ASN A 210 -9.84 -8.79 21.57
C ASN A 210 -10.01 -9.62 22.86
N VAL A 211 -9.02 -10.45 23.18
CA VAL A 211 -8.98 -11.28 24.39
C VAL A 211 -8.06 -10.62 25.42
N SER A 212 -8.60 -10.26 26.58
CA SER A 212 -7.90 -9.46 27.61
C SER A 212 -6.57 -10.07 28.08
N CYS A 213 -6.48 -11.40 28.18
CA CYS A 213 -5.25 -12.05 28.61
C CYS A 213 -4.11 -11.97 27.57
N PHE A 214 -4.41 -11.71 26.29
CA PHE A 214 -3.40 -11.67 25.21
C PHE A 214 -2.50 -10.45 25.30
N PHE A 215 -2.95 -9.37 25.95
CA PHE A 215 -2.17 -8.14 26.10
C PHE A 215 -0.91 -8.34 26.96
N TYR A 216 -0.93 -9.34 27.85
CA TYR A 216 0.16 -9.62 28.79
C TYR A 216 1.04 -10.81 28.36
N LYS A 217 0.86 -11.30 27.13
CA LYS A 217 1.51 -12.51 26.62
C LYS A 217 2.48 -12.17 25.51
N ARG A 218 3.60 -12.91 25.45
CA ARG A 218 4.56 -12.79 24.35
C ARG A 218 3.93 -13.37 23.07
N LYS A 219 4.02 -12.62 21.98
CA LYS A 219 3.37 -12.90 20.69
C LYS A 219 4.40 -13.17 19.59
N LEU A 220 4.06 -14.06 18.65
CA LEU A 220 4.88 -14.36 17.48
C LEU A 220 5.01 -13.11 16.61
N ASN A 221 6.24 -12.70 16.34
CA ASN A 221 6.52 -11.60 15.42
C ASN A 221 6.50 -12.11 13.98
N VAL A 222 5.76 -11.39 13.15
CA VAL A 222 5.67 -11.61 11.70
C VAL A 222 6.13 -10.35 10.99
N TYR A 223 6.93 -10.54 9.94
CA TYR A 223 7.53 -9.50 9.14
C TYR A 223 6.92 -9.54 7.72
N ASN A 224 6.73 -8.36 7.14
CA ASN A 224 6.17 -8.21 5.80
C ASN A 224 6.98 -7.16 5.03
N LEU A 225 7.88 -7.60 4.15
CA LEU A 225 8.53 -6.71 3.19
C LEU A 225 7.60 -6.53 2.00
N THR A 226 7.17 -5.29 1.80
CA THR A 226 6.23 -4.96 0.73
C THR A 226 6.97 -4.24 -0.39
N ALA A 227 6.64 -4.59 -1.64
CA ALA A 227 7.05 -3.83 -2.80
C ALA A 227 5.84 -3.46 -3.67
N HIS A 228 5.99 -2.44 -4.50
CA HIS A 228 5.02 -2.09 -5.53
C HIS A 228 5.75 -1.94 -6.86
N CYS A 229 5.30 -2.67 -7.88
CA CYS A 229 5.88 -2.61 -9.23
C CYS A 229 5.08 -1.65 -10.13
N SER A 230 5.77 -0.72 -10.80
CA SER A 230 5.14 0.26 -11.68
C SER A 230 4.58 -0.35 -12.97
N LYS A 231 5.04 -1.55 -13.37
CA LYS A 231 4.66 -2.20 -14.63
C LYS A 231 3.27 -2.81 -14.59
N ASP A 232 2.95 -3.56 -13.53
CA ASP A 232 1.64 -4.19 -13.31
C ASP A 232 0.75 -3.45 -12.31
N LYS A 233 1.28 -2.39 -11.68
CA LYS A 233 0.60 -1.62 -10.63
C LYS A 233 0.14 -2.52 -9.48
N LYS A 234 0.93 -3.54 -9.15
CA LYS A 234 0.62 -4.54 -8.12
C LYS A 234 1.55 -4.41 -6.92
N GLY A 235 0.97 -4.62 -5.73
CA GLY A 235 1.72 -4.80 -4.49
C GLY A 235 2.18 -6.25 -4.33
N TYR A 236 3.44 -6.44 -3.95
CA TYR A 236 4.08 -7.71 -3.63
C TYR A 236 4.37 -7.74 -2.12
N CYS A 237 4.02 -8.81 -1.43
CA CYS A 237 4.18 -8.93 0.02
C CYS A 237 4.98 -10.19 0.33
N ALA A 238 6.27 -10.05 0.66
CA ALA A 238 7.10 -11.15 1.12
C ALA A 238 6.97 -11.27 2.65
N PHE A 239 6.40 -12.38 3.12
CA PHE A 239 6.11 -12.58 4.54
C PHE A 239 6.90 -13.73 5.14
N TRP A 240 7.35 -13.55 6.38
CA TRP A 240 7.99 -14.57 7.20
C TRP A 240 7.79 -14.26 8.69
N HIS A 241 8.08 -15.23 9.55
CA HIS A 241 7.99 -15.06 11.00
C HIS A 241 9.33 -15.29 11.68
N GLU A 242 9.47 -14.78 12.90
CA GLU A 242 10.73 -14.77 13.65
C GLU A 242 11.31 -16.17 13.94
N ALA A 243 10.46 -17.21 13.93
CA ALA A 243 10.92 -18.60 14.07
C ALA A 243 11.61 -19.17 12.82
N LEU A 244 11.40 -18.55 11.63
CA LEU A 244 12.18 -18.87 10.43
C LEU A 244 13.49 -18.10 10.45
N CYS A 245 13.39 -16.77 10.50
CA CYS A 245 14.54 -15.88 10.55
C CYS A 245 14.16 -14.52 11.13
N GLY A 246 15.17 -13.71 11.46
CA GLY A 246 14.99 -12.40 12.04
C GLY A 246 14.65 -11.32 11.01
N ARG A 247 15.14 -10.11 11.29
CA ARG A 247 15.05 -8.93 10.41
C ARG A 247 16.44 -8.30 10.19
N SER A 248 17.45 -9.15 10.13
CA SER A 248 18.82 -8.73 9.82
C SER A 248 18.96 -8.31 8.35
N GLY A 249 20.06 -7.65 8.01
CA GLY A 249 20.32 -7.24 6.62
C GLY A 249 20.27 -8.41 5.62
N ASN A 250 20.69 -9.62 6.02
CA ASN A 250 20.59 -10.83 5.20
C ASN A 250 19.13 -11.21 4.93
N ASP A 251 18.27 -11.10 5.95
CA ASP A 251 16.85 -11.49 5.88
C ASP A 251 16.09 -10.55 4.93
N ILE A 252 16.35 -9.25 5.07
CA ILE A 252 15.77 -8.20 4.23
C ILE A 252 16.28 -8.36 2.79
N ALA A 253 17.58 -8.54 2.59
CA ALA A 253 18.15 -8.74 1.26
C ALA A 253 17.58 -9.98 0.56
N SER A 254 17.37 -11.06 1.31
CA SER A 254 16.75 -12.29 0.81
C SER A 254 15.32 -12.04 0.34
N ALA A 255 14.52 -11.32 1.12
CA ALA A 255 13.17 -10.95 0.76
C ALA A 255 13.12 -10.00 -0.45
N VAL A 256 14.03 -9.02 -0.55
CA VAL A 256 14.16 -8.14 -1.73
C VAL A 256 14.46 -8.96 -2.98
N VAL A 257 15.46 -9.86 -2.93
CA VAL A 257 15.81 -10.73 -4.06
C VAL A 257 14.63 -11.60 -4.46
N LYS A 258 13.90 -12.19 -3.49
CA LYS A 258 12.74 -13.03 -3.79
C LYS A 258 11.61 -12.28 -4.49
N ILE A 259 11.35 -11.04 -4.07
CA ILE A 259 10.40 -10.14 -4.74
C ILE A 259 10.88 -9.85 -6.17
N MET A 260 12.17 -9.51 -6.33
CA MET A 260 12.75 -9.21 -7.65
C MET A 260 12.74 -10.41 -8.59
N GLU A 261 13.03 -11.62 -8.10
CA GLU A 261 12.89 -12.87 -8.87
C GLU A 261 11.45 -13.07 -9.35
N LYS A 262 10.46 -12.81 -8.48
CA LYS A 262 9.04 -12.93 -8.83
C LYS A 262 8.63 -11.91 -9.90
N ILE A 263 9.07 -10.66 -9.76
CA ILE A 263 8.81 -9.58 -10.73
C ILE A 263 9.52 -9.88 -12.06
N SER A 264 10.79 -10.27 -12.03
CA SER A 264 11.56 -10.54 -13.25
C SER A 264 11.04 -11.73 -14.02
N SER A 265 10.59 -12.78 -13.31
CA SER A 265 9.93 -13.93 -13.95
C SER A 265 8.60 -13.55 -14.63
N ALA A 266 7.90 -12.53 -14.12
CA ALA A 266 6.66 -12.05 -14.72
C ALA A 266 6.91 -11.13 -15.92
N PHE A 267 8.07 -10.46 -15.99
CA PHE A 267 8.44 -9.52 -17.05
C PHE A 267 9.85 -9.81 -17.60
N PRO A 268 10.03 -10.91 -18.36
CA PRO A 268 11.34 -11.35 -18.83
C PRO A 268 11.98 -10.38 -19.84
N ASP A 269 11.20 -9.54 -20.52
CA ASP A 269 11.71 -8.56 -21.49
C ASP A 269 12.31 -7.31 -20.83
N VAL A 270 12.16 -7.16 -19.52
CA VAL A 270 12.65 -5.99 -18.79
C VAL A 270 14.13 -6.17 -18.46
N LYS A 271 14.94 -5.28 -19.02
CA LYS A 271 16.40 -5.26 -18.85
C LYS A 271 16.87 -4.32 -17.75
N ASP A 272 16.11 -3.26 -17.49
CA ASP A 272 16.49 -2.18 -16.59
C ASP A 272 15.46 -2.03 -15.47
N TYR A 273 15.92 -2.08 -14.22
CA TYR A 273 15.10 -1.85 -13.03
C TYR A 273 15.58 -0.66 -12.21
N ILE A 274 14.64 0.15 -11.75
CA ILE A 274 14.87 1.18 -10.73
C ILE A 274 14.23 0.73 -9.43
N LEU A 275 14.99 0.62 -8.35
CA LEU A 275 14.45 0.36 -7.03
C LEU A 275 14.45 1.63 -6.18
N TRP A 276 13.34 1.89 -5.48
CA TRP A 276 13.23 2.97 -4.51
C TRP A 276 12.96 2.41 -3.11
N SER A 277 13.66 2.93 -2.11
CA SER A 277 13.48 2.58 -0.69
C SER A 277 13.83 3.75 0.22
N ASP A 278 13.58 3.61 1.53
CA ASP A 278 14.11 4.55 2.52
C ASP A 278 15.66 4.57 2.54
N SER A 279 16.26 5.51 3.26
CA SER A 279 17.71 5.63 3.39
C SER A 279 18.30 4.92 4.62
N CYS A 280 17.56 3.99 5.23
CA CYS A 280 17.99 3.25 6.41
C CYS A 280 19.23 2.40 6.08
N VAL A 281 20.39 2.80 6.58
CA VAL A 281 21.69 2.18 6.24
C VAL A 281 21.73 0.70 6.65
N PRO A 282 21.41 0.30 7.89
CA PRO A 282 21.47 -1.11 8.29
C PRO A 282 20.48 -2.01 7.53
N GLN A 283 19.44 -1.43 6.94
CA GLN A 283 18.34 -2.15 6.30
C GLN A 283 18.48 -2.20 4.78
N ASN A 284 18.53 -1.05 4.12
CA ASN A 284 18.36 -0.92 2.66
C ASN A 284 19.61 -0.41 1.93
N ARG A 285 20.45 0.38 2.61
CA ARG A 285 21.60 1.09 2.02
C ARG A 285 22.92 0.58 2.60
N ASN A 286 23.29 -0.65 2.25
CA ASN A 286 24.51 -1.31 2.73
C ASN A 286 25.08 -2.34 1.74
N SER A 287 26.23 -2.91 2.08
CA SER A 287 26.94 -3.90 1.28
C SER A 287 26.21 -5.24 1.13
N VAL A 288 25.34 -5.59 2.08
CA VAL A 288 24.57 -6.85 2.06
C VAL A 288 23.54 -6.80 0.93
N ILE A 289 22.74 -5.72 0.89
CA ILE A 289 21.78 -5.47 -0.20
C ILE A 289 22.51 -5.31 -1.54
N SER A 290 23.62 -4.57 -1.55
CA SER A 290 24.41 -4.35 -2.78
C SER A 290 24.89 -5.67 -3.39
N TYR A 291 25.47 -6.56 -2.57
CA TYR A 291 25.91 -7.87 -3.02
C TYR A 291 24.74 -8.76 -3.46
N ALA A 292 23.61 -8.73 -2.73
CA ALA A 292 22.43 -9.49 -3.08
C ALA A 292 21.88 -9.11 -4.46
N ILE A 293 21.84 -7.81 -4.79
CA ILE A 293 21.45 -7.32 -6.12
C ILE A 293 22.47 -7.74 -7.19
N SER A 294 23.78 -7.62 -6.93
CA SER A 294 24.80 -8.09 -7.88
C SER A 294 24.69 -9.59 -8.15
N LEU A 295 24.42 -10.41 -7.13
CA LEU A 295 24.20 -11.85 -7.28
C LEU A 295 22.90 -12.15 -8.04
N PHE A 296 21.83 -11.41 -7.76
CA PHE A 296 20.58 -11.51 -8.50
C PHE A 296 20.79 -11.23 -10.00
N MET A 297 21.52 -10.17 -10.36
CA MET A 297 21.88 -9.87 -11.75
C MET A 297 22.79 -10.93 -12.37
N ALA A 298 23.77 -11.46 -11.62
CA ALA A 298 24.63 -12.56 -12.09
C ALA A 298 23.84 -13.81 -12.48
N LYS A 299 22.77 -14.11 -11.74
CA LYS A 299 21.85 -15.23 -12.03
C LYS A 299 20.86 -14.92 -13.17
N ASN A 300 20.52 -13.66 -13.38
CA ASN A 300 19.54 -13.20 -14.36
C ASN A 300 20.21 -12.38 -15.46
N LYS A 301 20.87 -13.07 -16.39
CA LYS A 301 21.74 -12.44 -17.41
C LYS A 301 21.03 -11.50 -18.39
N HIS A 302 19.71 -11.57 -18.49
CA HIS A 302 18.89 -10.66 -19.30
C HIS A 302 18.78 -9.26 -18.67
N ILE A 303 19.01 -9.13 -17.37
CA ILE A 303 18.98 -7.84 -16.67
C ILE A 303 20.31 -7.13 -16.91
N GLU A 304 20.27 -5.98 -17.56
CA GLU A 304 21.44 -5.19 -17.93
C GLU A 304 21.81 -4.18 -16.84
N ARG A 305 20.81 -3.56 -16.19
CA ARG A 305 21.04 -2.51 -15.18
C ARG A 305 20.04 -2.56 -14.04
N VAL A 306 20.56 -2.39 -12.83
CA VAL A 306 19.75 -2.13 -11.64
C VAL A 306 20.24 -0.86 -10.98
N THR A 307 19.34 0.13 -10.85
CA THR A 307 19.63 1.40 -10.16
C THR A 307 18.81 1.48 -8.89
N MET A 308 19.47 1.52 -7.73
CA MET A 308 18.84 1.73 -6.42
C MET A 308 18.88 3.21 -6.07
N LYS A 309 17.75 3.78 -5.68
CA LYS A 309 17.58 5.17 -5.30
C LYS A 309 16.95 5.24 -3.90
N TYR A 310 17.37 6.20 -3.09
CA TYR A 310 16.99 6.28 -1.68
C TYR A 310 16.28 7.59 -1.37
N SER A 311 15.23 7.54 -0.54
CA SER A 311 14.58 8.76 -0.05
C SER A 311 15.51 9.55 0.88
N THR A 312 15.45 10.88 0.81
CA THR A 312 16.07 11.75 1.82
C THR A 312 15.51 11.41 3.21
N PRO A 313 16.35 11.26 4.26
CA PRO A 313 15.90 10.89 5.60
C PRO A 313 14.74 11.77 6.11
N GLY A 314 13.69 11.15 6.65
CA GLY A 314 12.48 11.86 7.12
C GLY A 314 11.59 12.44 5.99
N HIS A 315 11.90 12.16 4.72
CA HIS A 315 11.16 12.63 3.55
C HIS A 315 10.90 11.49 2.55
N SER A 316 10.23 10.42 3.01
CA SER A 316 9.85 9.27 2.18
C SER A 316 9.13 9.67 0.90
N CYS A 317 9.46 8.99 -0.21
CA CYS A 317 8.86 9.20 -1.54
C CYS A 317 8.25 7.93 -2.16
N ILE A 318 7.98 6.93 -1.33
CA ILE A 318 7.48 5.60 -1.71
C ILE A 318 6.00 5.40 -1.32
N GLN A 319 5.16 6.40 -1.61
CA GLN A 319 3.74 6.42 -1.21
C GLN A 319 2.93 5.22 -1.72
N GLU A 320 3.37 4.57 -2.80
CA GLU A 320 2.75 3.36 -3.31
C GLU A 320 2.79 2.22 -2.28
N VAL A 321 3.89 2.10 -1.53
CA VAL A 321 4.05 1.08 -0.49
C VAL A 321 3.32 1.48 0.80
N ASP A 322 3.39 2.76 1.18
CA ASP A 322 2.64 3.32 2.33
C ASP A 322 1.13 3.06 2.19
N ASN A 323 0.60 3.16 0.97
CA ASN A 323 -0.80 2.84 0.65
C ASN A 323 -1.12 1.36 0.84
N VAL A 324 -0.20 0.46 0.49
CA VAL A 324 -0.36 -0.98 0.72
C VAL A 324 -0.39 -1.28 2.21
N HIS A 325 0.55 -0.75 2.98
CA HIS A 325 0.58 -0.90 4.43
C HIS A 325 -0.68 -0.34 5.08
N SER A 326 -1.11 0.86 4.68
CA SER A 326 -2.34 1.49 5.18
C SER A 326 -3.58 0.64 4.96
N ASN A 327 -3.68 -0.04 3.80
CA ASN A 327 -4.80 -0.94 3.52
C ASN A 327 -4.75 -2.21 4.37
N ILE A 328 -3.57 -2.80 4.52
CA ILE A 328 -3.35 -3.97 5.39
C ILE A 328 -3.70 -3.60 6.84
N GLU A 329 -3.21 -2.47 7.35
CA GLU A 329 -3.49 -2.01 8.71
C GLU A 329 -4.97 -1.73 8.96
N LYS A 330 -5.68 -1.14 7.99
CA LYS A 330 -7.13 -0.97 8.06
C LYS A 330 -7.85 -2.31 8.18
N ALA A 331 -7.43 -3.32 7.42
CA ALA A 331 -8.00 -4.66 7.50
C ALA A 331 -7.69 -5.34 8.85
N LEU A 332 -6.47 -5.18 9.37
CA LEU A 332 -6.04 -5.70 10.68
C LEU A 332 -6.72 -5.02 11.88
N LYS A 333 -7.21 -3.79 11.73
CA LYS A 333 -7.94 -3.08 12.80
C LYS A 333 -9.30 -3.70 13.11
N VAL A 334 -9.95 -4.29 12.10
CA VAL A 334 -11.33 -4.81 12.21
C VAL A 334 -11.42 -6.33 12.21
N THR A 335 -10.28 -7.02 12.02
CA THR A 335 -10.24 -8.49 11.88
C THR A 335 -9.35 -9.09 12.97
N GLU A 336 -9.82 -10.16 13.59
CA GLU A 336 -8.98 -10.97 14.47
C GLU A 336 -8.04 -11.85 13.64
N VAL A 337 -6.76 -11.89 14.03
CA VAL A 337 -5.72 -12.62 13.29
C VAL A 337 -4.93 -13.48 14.25
N TRP A 338 -5.05 -14.79 14.11
CA TRP A 338 -4.54 -15.75 15.10
C TRP A 338 -3.14 -16.26 14.76
N SER A 339 -2.87 -16.54 13.48
CA SER A 339 -1.59 -17.07 13.00
C SER A 339 -1.18 -16.41 11.67
N PRO A 340 0.07 -16.65 11.19
CA PRO A 340 0.49 -16.26 9.85
C PRO A 340 -0.45 -16.72 8.72
N VAL A 341 -1.14 -17.85 8.87
CA VAL A 341 -2.13 -18.33 7.88
C VAL A 341 -3.35 -17.42 7.83
N SER A 342 -3.89 -17.03 8.99
CA SER A 342 -4.97 -16.05 9.06
C SER A 342 -4.53 -14.70 8.51
N LEU A 343 -3.30 -14.27 8.80
CA LEU A 343 -2.75 -13.03 8.29
C LEU A 343 -2.68 -13.02 6.75
N LEU A 344 -2.24 -14.12 6.15
CA LEU A 344 -2.21 -14.29 4.69
C LEU A 344 -3.58 -14.06 4.06
N ARG A 345 -4.64 -14.65 4.65
CA ARG A 345 -6.02 -14.46 4.19
C ARG A 345 -6.45 -13.00 4.27
N VAL A 346 -6.11 -12.31 5.36
CA VAL A 346 -6.42 -10.88 5.54
C VAL A 346 -5.69 -10.02 4.51
N ILE A 347 -4.41 -10.27 4.25
CA ILE A 347 -3.63 -9.52 3.25
C ILE A 347 -4.25 -9.69 1.87
N ILE A 348 -4.58 -10.92 1.46
CA ILE A 348 -5.23 -11.19 0.17
C ILE A 348 -6.58 -10.46 0.05
N ALA A 349 -7.37 -10.44 1.14
CA ALA A 349 -8.68 -9.79 1.15
C ALA A 349 -8.64 -8.25 1.29
N SER A 350 -7.50 -7.68 1.71
CA SER A 350 -7.39 -6.25 2.03
C SER A 350 -7.50 -5.33 0.81
N ASN A 351 -7.23 -5.82 -0.40
CA ASN A 351 -7.40 -5.07 -1.64
C ASN A 351 -8.16 -5.88 -2.69
N LYS A 352 -9.48 -5.69 -2.74
CA LYS A 352 -10.36 -6.39 -3.70
C LYS A 352 -10.18 -5.93 -5.15
N LYS A 353 -9.70 -4.70 -5.38
CA LYS A 353 -9.55 -4.14 -6.73
C LYS A 353 -8.28 -4.62 -7.42
N SER A 354 -7.17 -4.66 -6.69
CA SER A 354 -5.88 -5.17 -7.15
C SER A 354 -5.27 -6.04 -6.06
N PRO A 355 -5.61 -7.35 -6.01
CA PRO A 355 -5.12 -8.26 -4.98
C PRO A 355 -3.60 -8.32 -4.96
N TYR A 356 -3.01 -8.33 -3.76
CA TYR A 356 -1.55 -8.38 -3.61
C TYR A 356 -0.97 -9.73 -4.03
N SER A 357 0.25 -9.71 -4.58
CA SER A 357 1.04 -10.90 -4.85
C SER A 357 1.77 -11.30 -3.57
N VAL A 358 1.21 -12.26 -2.85
CA VAL A 358 1.80 -12.69 -1.58
C VAL A 358 2.83 -13.80 -1.78
N ILE A 359 4.01 -13.64 -1.17
CA ILE A 359 5.16 -14.54 -1.27
C ILE A 359 5.45 -15.06 0.14
N GLN A 360 5.19 -16.35 0.36
CA GLN A 360 5.58 -17.02 1.59
C GLN A 360 7.07 -17.36 1.52
N MET A 361 7.88 -16.70 2.34
CA MET A 361 9.29 -17.04 2.44
C MET A 361 9.46 -18.37 3.18
N LEU A 362 10.32 -19.22 2.64
CA LEU A 362 10.69 -20.52 3.20
C LEU A 362 12.12 -20.45 3.76
N THR A 363 12.51 -21.45 4.54
CA THR A 363 13.86 -21.52 5.12
C THR A 363 14.97 -21.43 4.06
N ASN A 364 14.76 -22.04 2.89
CA ASN A 364 15.74 -22.05 1.81
C ASN A 364 15.79 -20.74 1.00
N ASP A 365 14.94 -19.77 1.32
CA ASP A 365 14.96 -18.45 0.68
C ASP A 365 15.90 -17.47 1.37
N PHE A 366 16.44 -17.80 2.56
CA PHE A 366 17.31 -16.92 3.34
C PHE A 366 18.80 -17.21 3.08
N PHE A 367 19.53 -16.22 2.58
CA PHE A 367 20.94 -16.35 2.19
C PHE A 367 21.86 -15.43 3.01
N ASP A 368 23.08 -15.90 3.28
CA ASP A 368 24.12 -15.11 3.93
C ASP A 368 24.93 -14.31 2.90
N PHE A 369 24.38 -13.16 2.51
CA PHE A 369 25.04 -12.21 1.63
C PHE A 369 26.15 -11.44 2.35
N GLN A 370 26.03 -11.24 3.66
CA GLN A 370 27.00 -10.48 4.46
C GLN A 370 28.37 -11.15 4.48
N ALA A 371 28.44 -12.47 4.61
CA ALA A 371 29.72 -13.19 4.54
C ALA A 371 30.41 -12.98 3.18
N GLN A 372 29.64 -12.95 2.10
CA GLN A 372 30.16 -12.83 0.74
C GLN A 372 30.50 -11.38 0.36
N SER A 373 29.71 -10.41 0.81
CA SER A 373 29.99 -9.00 0.58
C SER A 373 31.33 -8.57 1.20
N LYS A 374 31.71 -9.18 2.33
CA LYS A 374 33.03 -8.99 2.95
C LYS A 374 34.20 -9.44 2.08
N ASN A 375 34.00 -10.27 1.07
CA ASN A 375 35.07 -10.68 0.15
C ASN A 375 35.37 -9.61 -0.92
N LEU A 376 34.48 -8.63 -1.07
CA LEU A 376 34.58 -7.53 -2.03
C LEU A 376 34.88 -6.21 -1.33
N ALA A 377 35.31 -5.20 -2.09
CA ALA A 377 35.68 -3.89 -1.56
C ALA A 377 34.47 -2.96 -1.33
N TYR A 378 33.31 -3.48 -0.91
CA TYR A 378 32.12 -2.64 -0.66
C TYR A 378 32.33 -1.64 0.49
N GLN A 379 33.29 -1.87 1.39
CA GLN A 379 33.61 -0.91 2.44
C GLN A 379 34.10 0.45 1.91
N ASP A 380 34.56 0.49 0.66
CA ASP A 380 35.00 1.73 0.01
C ASP A 380 33.81 2.59 -0.44
N CYS A 381 32.58 2.05 -0.38
CA CYS A 381 31.35 2.76 -0.71
C CYS A 381 30.84 3.61 0.47
N PRO A 382 30.65 4.93 0.30
CA PRO A 382 30.23 5.82 1.38
C PRO A 382 28.71 5.74 1.63
N TYR A 383 28.22 4.55 2.01
CA TYR A 383 26.79 4.24 2.12
C TYR A 383 25.96 5.26 2.90
N THR A 384 26.52 5.90 3.94
CA THR A 384 25.84 6.93 4.72
C THR A 384 25.44 8.16 3.91
N LYS A 385 26.22 8.50 2.87
CA LYS A 385 26.01 9.67 2.00
C LYS A 385 25.39 9.32 0.64
N VAL A 386 25.31 8.04 0.30
CA VAL A 386 24.82 7.61 -1.02
C VAL A 386 23.32 7.89 -1.18
N CYS A 387 22.95 8.51 -2.30
CA CYS A 387 21.56 8.71 -2.74
C CYS A 387 21.17 7.75 -3.86
N GLN A 388 22.13 7.33 -4.69
CA GLN A 388 21.91 6.35 -5.74
C GLN A 388 23.07 5.35 -5.85
N LEU A 389 22.75 4.07 -6.08
CA LEU A 389 23.68 3.03 -6.49
C LEU A 389 23.26 2.50 -7.85
N GLN A 390 24.22 2.15 -8.68
CA GLN A 390 23.94 1.51 -9.97
C GLN A 390 24.89 0.33 -10.18
N PHE A 391 24.28 -0.77 -10.59
CA PHE A 391 24.93 -2.03 -10.94
C PHE A 391 24.70 -2.31 -12.42
N CYS A 392 25.76 -2.71 -13.12
CA CYS A 392 25.73 -3.00 -14.56
C CYS A 392 26.19 -4.44 -14.80
N GLN A 393 25.43 -5.18 -15.61
CA GLN A 393 25.73 -6.58 -15.92
C GLN A 393 27.07 -6.76 -16.63
N SER A 394 27.49 -5.77 -17.42
CA SER A 394 28.79 -5.74 -18.09
C SER A 394 29.97 -5.73 -17.12
N ASN A 395 29.78 -5.22 -15.89
CA ASN A 395 30.82 -5.22 -14.86
C ASN A 395 30.22 -5.24 -13.44
N LEU A 396 29.84 -6.43 -12.98
CA LEU A 396 29.32 -6.68 -11.63
C LEU A 396 30.39 -6.53 -10.52
N LEU A 397 31.67 -6.36 -10.89
CA LEU A 397 32.76 -6.06 -9.95
C LEU A 397 33.01 -4.55 -9.83
N SER A 398 32.06 -3.74 -10.28
CA SER A 398 32.05 -2.31 -10.04
C SER A 398 30.68 -1.87 -9.54
N VAL A 399 30.67 -0.88 -8.67
CA VAL A 399 29.44 -0.20 -8.25
C VAL A 399 29.60 1.28 -8.53
N LYS A 400 28.62 1.85 -9.23
CA LYS A 400 28.54 3.30 -9.43
C LYS A 400 27.68 3.91 -8.35
N PHE A 401 28.03 5.11 -7.88
CA PHE A 401 27.23 5.81 -6.88
C PHE A 401 27.14 7.32 -7.11
N LYS A 402 26.08 7.92 -6.58
CA LYS A 402 25.88 9.35 -6.41
C LYS A 402 25.56 9.68 -4.96
N THR A 403 25.95 10.86 -4.52
CA THR A 403 25.71 11.38 -3.16
C THR A 403 24.56 12.37 -3.08
N SER A 404 24.01 12.77 -4.23
CA SER A 404 22.79 13.55 -4.36
C SER A 404 21.91 12.98 -5.47
N HIS A 405 20.72 13.56 -5.65
CA HIS A 405 19.88 13.33 -6.83
C HIS A 405 20.07 14.42 -7.89
N ASP A 406 21.12 15.23 -7.79
CA ASP A 406 21.43 16.24 -8.81
C ASP A 406 21.70 15.54 -10.16
N PRO A 407 20.96 15.89 -11.24
CA PRO A 407 21.23 15.38 -12.56
C PRO A 407 22.65 15.71 -13.07
N LEU A 408 23.26 16.82 -12.61
CA LEU A 408 24.58 17.27 -12.99
C LEU A 408 25.72 16.54 -12.25
N GLU A 409 25.43 15.91 -11.10
CA GLU A 409 26.45 15.13 -10.38
C GLU A 409 26.90 13.94 -11.26
N PRO A 410 28.21 13.78 -11.52
CA PRO A 410 28.71 12.62 -12.25
C PRO A 410 28.64 11.35 -11.40
N TRP A 411 28.57 10.19 -12.06
CA TRP A 411 28.67 8.92 -11.37
C TRP A 411 30.10 8.68 -10.90
N ASN A 412 30.27 8.48 -9.59
CA ASN A 412 31.50 7.94 -9.04
C ASN A 412 31.49 6.42 -9.21
N CYS A 413 32.67 5.80 -9.34
CA CYS A 413 32.79 4.36 -9.58
C CYS A 413 33.77 3.74 -8.59
N ILE A 414 33.36 2.63 -7.97
CA ILE A 414 34.18 1.84 -7.06
C ILE A 414 34.45 0.50 -7.71
N ASN A 415 35.73 0.12 -7.78
CA ASN A 415 36.14 -1.22 -8.15
C ASN A 415 36.09 -2.12 -6.91
N LEU A 416 35.27 -3.18 -6.98
CA LEU A 416 35.02 -4.10 -5.88
C LEU A 416 36.11 -5.18 -5.74
N VAL A 417 37.07 -5.25 -6.67
CA VAL A 417 38.23 -6.14 -6.57
C VAL A 417 39.17 -5.62 -5.48
N LYS A 418 39.33 -6.40 -4.41
CA LYS A 418 40.29 -6.07 -3.35
C LYS A 418 41.72 -6.06 -3.91
N LYS A 419 42.46 -4.99 -3.60
CA LYS A 419 43.90 -4.96 -3.83
C LYS A 419 44.56 -5.90 -2.81
N ASN A 420 45.23 -6.96 -3.27
CA ASN A 420 46.09 -7.74 -2.38
C ASN A 420 47.19 -6.80 -1.84
N LYS A 421 47.36 -6.77 -0.52
CA LYS A 421 48.58 -6.23 0.10
C LYS A 421 49.72 -7.18 -0.32
N SER A 422 50.39 -6.90 -1.43
CA SER A 422 51.54 -7.71 -1.83
C SER A 422 52.61 -7.59 -0.75
N ASN A 423 53.12 -8.73 -0.29
CA ASN A 423 54.39 -8.80 0.42
C ASN A 423 55.42 -7.93 -0.32
N ARG A 424 56.05 -7.01 0.42
CA ARG A 424 57.05 -6.06 -0.05
C ARG A 424 58.33 -6.70 -0.66
N SER A 425 58.37 -8.01 -0.88
CA SER A 425 59.61 -8.73 -1.17
C SER A 425 59.78 -9.26 -2.60
N THR A 426 58.81 -9.18 -3.51
CA THR A 426 59.07 -9.51 -4.93
C THR A 426 58.22 -8.64 -5.87
N GLY A 427 58.89 -7.87 -6.73
CA GLY A 427 58.31 -6.87 -7.65
C GLY A 427 57.49 -7.44 -8.82
N ARG A 428 56.64 -8.44 -8.59
CA ARG A 428 55.63 -8.89 -9.56
C ARG A 428 54.26 -8.92 -8.89
N ALA A 429 53.51 -7.82 -9.05
CA ALA A 429 52.08 -7.80 -8.77
C ALA A 429 51.37 -8.68 -9.80
N THR A 430 51.18 -9.96 -9.49
CA THR A 430 50.27 -10.83 -10.25
C THR A 430 48.85 -10.52 -9.78
N THR A 431 48.13 -9.72 -10.55
CA THR A 431 46.69 -9.48 -10.36
C THR A 431 45.93 -10.72 -10.82
N THR A 432 45.99 -11.81 -10.05
CA THR A 432 45.06 -12.93 -10.26
C THR A 432 43.67 -12.40 -9.91
N LEU A 433 42.87 -12.09 -10.93
CA LEU A 433 41.44 -11.81 -10.79
C LEU A 433 40.86 -12.97 -9.97
N PRO A 434 40.33 -12.73 -8.76
CA PRO A 434 39.70 -13.81 -8.02
C PRO A 434 38.60 -14.38 -8.90
N ARG A 435 38.60 -15.69 -9.10
CA ARG A 435 37.51 -16.40 -9.77
C ARG A 435 36.31 -16.34 -8.82
N ILE A 436 35.60 -15.21 -8.84
CA ILE A 436 34.49 -14.96 -7.93
C ILE A 436 33.36 -15.90 -8.36
N LEU A 437 33.18 -16.96 -7.59
CA LEU A 437 31.99 -17.79 -7.64
C LEU A 437 30.85 -16.95 -7.04
N TRP A 438 30.05 -16.35 -7.91
CA TRP A 438 28.81 -15.68 -7.52
C TRP A 438 27.90 -16.70 -6.86
N GLY A 439 27.76 -16.60 -5.54
CA GLY A 439 26.95 -17.53 -4.74
C GLY A 439 26.81 -17.03 -3.31
N ALA A 440 25.75 -17.46 -2.64
CA ALA A 440 25.55 -17.23 -1.22
C ALA A 440 25.02 -18.52 -0.60
N ASN A 441 25.46 -18.81 0.62
CA ASN A 441 25.01 -19.99 1.35
C ASN A 441 23.65 -19.70 2.01
N VAL A 442 22.79 -20.70 2.08
CA VAL A 442 21.55 -20.61 2.88
C VAL A 442 21.91 -20.44 4.34
N VAL A 443 21.24 -19.52 5.04
CA VAL A 443 21.41 -19.30 6.48
C VAL A 443 20.93 -20.55 7.23
N ARG A 444 21.86 -21.26 7.88
CA ARG A 444 21.57 -22.51 8.59
C ARG A 444 21.26 -22.31 10.08
N ASP A 445 21.77 -21.25 10.69
CA ASP A 445 21.58 -20.97 12.11
C ASP A 445 20.15 -20.47 12.37
N ARG A 446 19.33 -21.36 12.92
CA ARG A 446 17.96 -21.06 13.30
C ARG A 446 17.93 -20.51 14.72
N LYS A 447 17.44 -19.29 14.89
CA LYS A 447 17.05 -18.81 16.22
C LYS A 447 15.81 -19.56 16.66
N LYS A 448 15.98 -20.46 17.63
CA LYS A 448 14.84 -21.05 18.35
C LYS A 448 14.10 -19.94 19.09
N LEU A 449 12.77 -20.01 19.08
CA LEU A 449 11.95 -19.13 19.89
C LEU A 449 12.27 -19.31 21.38
N PRO A 450 12.27 -18.24 22.20
CA PRO A 450 12.44 -18.38 23.63
C PRO A 450 11.38 -19.29 24.25
N SER A 451 11.77 -20.16 25.18
CA SER A 451 10.88 -21.14 25.84
C SER A 451 9.63 -20.49 26.44
N ASP A 452 9.78 -19.34 27.09
CA ASP A 452 8.65 -18.62 27.69
C ASP A 452 7.67 -18.11 26.63
N LYS A 453 8.19 -17.70 25.46
CA LYS A 453 7.37 -17.23 24.34
C LYS A 453 6.57 -18.38 23.75
N ILE A 454 7.19 -19.56 23.61
CA ILE A 454 6.50 -20.78 23.18
C ILE A 454 5.38 -21.13 24.18
N LYS A 455 5.66 -21.09 25.49
CA LYS A 455 4.68 -21.35 26.55
C LYS A 455 3.50 -20.37 26.49
N ASP A 456 3.77 -19.09 26.31
CA ASP A 456 2.74 -18.06 26.18
C ASP A 456 1.87 -18.29 24.93
N ILE A 457 2.47 -18.57 23.77
CA ILE A 457 1.73 -18.87 22.54
C ILE A 457 0.86 -20.12 22.71
N LYS A 458 1.40 -21.21 23.26
CA LYS A 458 0.62 -22.44 23.54
C LYS A 458 -0.55 -22.17 24.47
N SER A 459 -0.38 -21.31 25.49
CA SER A 459 -1.47 -20.95 26.39
C SER A 459 -2.62 -20.21 25.71
N MET A 460 -2.35 -19.50 24.60
CA MET A 460 -3.33 -18.76 23.80
C MET A 460 -4.09 -19.64 22.79
N MET A 461 -3.60 -20.84 22.46
CA MET A 461 -4.17 -21.69 21.41
C MET A 461 -5.61 -22.14 21.67
N LYS A 462 -6.03 -22.27 22.93
CA LYS A 462 -7.39 -22.72 23.29
C LYS A 462 -8.52 -21.76 22.83
N TRP A 463 -8.19 -20.54 22.45
CA TRP A 463 -9.13 -19.56 21.89
C TRP A 463 -9.04 -19.43 20.36
N MET A 464 -8.13 -20.18 19.73
CA MET A 464 -7.86 -20.06 18.29
C MET A 464 -8.65 -21.10 17.49
N PRO A 465 -9.00 -20.79 16.23
CA PRO A 465 -9.52 -21.79 15.30
C PRO A 465 -8.51 -22.93 15.08
N THR A 466 -9.02 -24.16 14.84
CA THR A 466 -8.19 -25.38 14.68
C THR A 466 -7.08 -25.21 13.64
N VAL A 467 -7.39 -24.61 12.49
CA VAL A 467 -6.42 -24.40 11.40
C VAL A 467 -5.22 -23.55 11.84
N ASP A 468 -5.46 -22.55 12.68
CA ASP A 468 -4.41 -21.68 13.21
C ASP A 468 -3.58 -22.39 14.28
N VAL A 469 -4.23 -23.22 15.11
CA VAL A 469 -3.56 -24.07 16.12
C VAL A 469 -2.62 -25.07 15.44
N ASP A 470 -3.08 -25.75 14.38
CA ASP A 470 -2.28 -26.74 13.65
C ASP A 470 -1.04 -26.11 13.01
N TYR A 471 -1.22 -24.93 12.40
CA TYR A 471 -0.10 -24.17 11.86
C TYR A 471 0.91 -23.78 12.94
N LEU A 472 0.43 -23.20 14.06
CA LEU A 472 1.31 -22.78 15.14
C LEU A 472 2.01 -23.97 15.81
N ASN A 473 1.36 -25.12 15.96
CA ASN A 473 2.01 -26.33 16.44
C ASN A 473 3.17 -26.75 15.54
N THR A 474 3.01 -26.63 14.21
CA THR A 474 4.08 -26.91 13.25
C THR A 474 5.24 -25.92 13.37
N VAL A 475 4.96 -24.65 13.70
CA VAL A 475 5.99 -23.61 13.86
C VAL A 475 6.74 -23.70 15.20
N LEU A 476 6.07 -24.18 16.25
CA LEU A 476 6.62 -24.22 17.62
C LEU A 476 7.38 -25.52 17.94
N ASN A 477 7.21 -26.57 17.14
CA ASN A 477 7.97 -27.82 17.20
C ASN A 477 9.25 -27.69 16.38
#